data_AF-A0A944NSR3-F1
#
_entry.id   AF-A0A944NSR3-F1
#
_cell.length_a   1.000
_cell.length_b   1.000
_cell.length_c   1.000
_cell.angle_alpha   90.00
_cell.angle_beta   90.00
_cell.angle_gamma   90.00
#
_symmetry.space_group_name_H-M   'P 1'
#
loop_
_entity.id
_entity.type
_entity.pdbx_description
1 polymer ?
#
loop_
_entity_poly.entity_id
_entity_poly.type
_entity_poly.pdbx_seq_one_letter_code
_entity_poly.pdbx_strand_id
1 'polypeptide(L)'
;MENQVEQAVVQQVETVSRWIDSLIEFAVTYGFQIVGALVFLFIGLKVSSWAGRRVARVLDAKKVDPTLGRFIGNIIRVVMIIFVAIITLGNFGISIAPLIALAGASAFGATIAIQGPLSNYGA
;
A
#
# COMPACT_ATOMS: atom_id res chain seq x y z
N MET A 1 0.52 -50.29 28.50
CA MET A 1 1.39 -49.18 28.09
C MET A 1 1.33 -48.95 26.58
N GLU A 2 1.29 -49.99 25.72
CA GLU A 2 1.10 -49.85 24.26
C GLU A 2 -0.12 -49.04 23.82
N ASN A 3 -1.33 -49.32 24.35
CA ASN A 3 -2.55 -48.59 23.98
C ASN A 3 -2.51 -47.07 24.27
N GLN A 4 -1.74 -46.62 25.26
CA GLN A 4 -1.59 -45.18 25.56
C GLN A 4 -0.62 -44.50 24.59
N VAL A 5 0.39 -45.23 24.12
CA VAL A 5 1.35 -44.73 23.13
C VAL A 5 0.68 -44.65 21.75
N GLU A 6 -0.10 -45.64 21.36
CA GLU A 6 -0.88 -45.60 20.11
C GLU A 6 -1.90 -44.46 20.12
N GLN A 7 -2.63 -44.25 21.21
CA GLN A 7 -3.59 -43.14 21.32
C GLN A 7 -2.91 -41.77 21.29
N ALA A 8 -1.73 -41.62 21.91
CA ALA A 8 -0.95 -40.38 21.85
C ALA A 8 -0.43 -40.09 20.43
N VAL A 9 0.00 -41.13 19.70
CA VAL A 9 0.43 -41.00 18.30
C VAL A 9 -0.74 -40.63 17.39
N VAL A 10 -1.91 -41.26 17.55
CA VAL A 10 -3.13 -40.94 16.78
C VAL A 10 -3.59 -39.50 17.04
N GLN A 11 -3.56 -39.03 18.28
CA GLN A 11 -3.88 -37.63 18.60
C GLN A 11 -2.91 -36.62 17.98
N GLN A 12 -1.61 -36.92 17.95
CA GLN A 12 -0.62 -36.05 17.31
C GLN A 12 -0.82 -36.01 15.79
N VAL A 13 -1.12 -37.15 15.16
CA VAL A 13 -1.43 -37.23 13.74
C VAL A 13 -2.69 -36.42 13.40
N GLU A 14 -3.77 -36.54 14.17
CA GLU A 14 -4.98 -35.74 13.95
C GLU A 14 -4.73 -34.24 14.13
N THR A 15 -3.92 -33.85 15.12
CA THR A 15 -3.60 -32.44 15.36
C THR A 15 -2.84 -31.86 14.17
N VAL A 16 -1.83 -32.58 13.66
CA VAL A 16 -1.07 -32.17 12.47
C VAL A 16 -1.96 -32.06 11.24
N SER A 17 -2.86 -33.02 11.01
CA SER A 17 -3.81 -32.95 9.89
C SER A 17 -4.70 -31.71 9.98
N ARG A 18 -5.23 -31.38 11.17
CA ARG A 18 -6.07 -30.18 11.37
C ARG A 18 -5.31 -28.88 11.10
N TRP A 19 -4.03 -28.80 11.47
CA TRP A 19 -3.18 -27.65 11.14
C TRP A 19 -2.94 -27.53 9.63
N ILE A 20 -2.70 -28.66 8.95
CA ILE A 20 -2.53 -28.68 7.50
C ILE A 20 -3.82 -28.26 6.79
N ASP A 21 -4.97 -28.79 7.19
CA ASP A 21 -6.27 -28.45 6.62
C ASP A 21 -6.60 -26.97 6.79
N SER A 22 -6.35 -26.42 7.99
CA SER A 22 -6.55 -24.98 8.27
C SER A 22 -5.62 -24.10 7.43
N LEU A 23 -4.37 -24.52 7.22
CA LEU A 23 -3.41 -23.79 6.39
C LEU A 23 -3.83 -23.81 4.91
N ILE A 24 -4.32 -24.94 4.41
CA ILE A 24 -4.82 -25.08 3.03
C ILE A 24 -6.08 -24.23 2.84
N GLU A 25 -7.04 -24.27 3.78
CA GLU A 25 -8.25 -23.46 3.72
C GLU A 25 -7.93 -21.95 3.71
N PHE A 26 -7.00 -21.52 4.57
CA PHE A 26 -6.51 -20.15 4.57
C PHE A 26 -5.81 -19.77 3.25
N ALA A 27 -4.95 -20.65 2.73
CA ALA A 27 -4.23 -20.43 1.48
C ALA A 27 -5.17 -20.35 0.27
N VAL A 28 -6.24 -21.17 0.21
CA VAL A 28 -7.22 -21.12 -0.87
C VAL A 28 -8.09 -19.85 -0.76
N THR A 29 -8.51 -19.50 0.45
CA THR A 29 -9.39 -18.36 0.69
C THR A 29 -8.69 -17.02 0.47
N TYR A 30 -7.47 -16.86 0.99
CA TYR A 30 -6.74 -15.59 0.97
C TYR A 30 -5.59 -15.56 -0.03
N GLY A 31 -5.16 -16.69 -0.59
CA GLY A 31 -4.01 -16.76 -1.50
C GLY A 31 -4.15 -15.85 -2.71
N PHE A 32 -5.30 -15.87 -3.38
CA PHE A 32 -5.57 -14.98 -4.51
C PHE A 32 -5.59 -13.49 -4.11
N GLN A 33 -6.11 -13.16 -2.92
CA GLN A 33 -6.12 -11.79 -2.42
C GLN A 33 -4.71 -11.29 -2.10
N ILE A 34 -3.89 -12.12 -1.44
CA ILE A 34 -2.49 -11.81 -1.11
C ILE A 34 -1.67 -11.63 -2.38
N VAL A 35 -1.79 -12.55 -3.34
CA VAL A 35 -1.09 -12.45 -4.63
C VAL A 35 -1.54 -11.22 -5.40
N GLY A 36 -2.84 -10.96 -5.48
CA GLY A 36 -3.39 -9.77 -6.13
C GLY A 36 -2.90 -8.47 -5.48
N ALA A 37 -2.87 -8.41 -4.15
CA ALA A 37 -2.36 -7.27 -3.40
C ALA A 37 -0.86 -7.03 -3.65
N LEU A 38 -0.05 -8.10 -3.67
CA LEU A 38 1.38 -8.00 -3.98
C LEU A 38 1.62 -7.52 -5.41
N VAL A 39 0.94 -8.09 -6.39
CA VAL A 39 1.03 -7.68 -7.80
C VAL A 39 0.63 -6.21 -7.94
N PHE A 40 -0.49 -5.82 -7.32
CA PHE A 40 -0.96 -4.44 -7.32
C PHE A 40 0.07 -3.49 -6.68
N LEU A 41 0.64 -3.85 -5.53
CA LEU A 41 1.66 -3.05 -4.84
C LEU A 41 2.89 -2.84 -5.73
N PHE A 42 3.45 -3.89 -6.33
CA PHE A 42 4.61 -3.77 -7.20
C PHE A 42 4.34 -2.92 -8.44
N ILE A 43 3.20 -3.12 -9.09
CA ILE A 43 2.79 -2.32 -10.25
C ILE A 43 2.59 -0.86 -9.82
N GLY A 44 1.86 -0.64 -8.72
CA GLY A 44 1.59 0.67 -8.15
C GLY A 44 2.88 1.45 -7.88
N LEU A 45 3.85 0.86 -7.19
CA LEU A 45 5.14 1.51 -6.90
C LEU A 45 5.91 1.91 -8.18
N LYS A 46 5.87 1.06 -9.21
CA LYS A 46 6.47 1.39 -10.52
C LYS A 46 5.71 2.51 -11.21
N VAL A 47 4.38 2.48 -11.20
CA VAL A 47 3.52 3.52 -11.78
C VAL A 47 3.73 4.86 -11.07
N SER A 48 3.78 4.90 -9.73
CA SER A 48 4.05 6.12 -8.95
C SER A 48 5.39 6.74 -9.32
N SER A 49 6.42 5.91 -9.44
CA SER A 49 7.77 6.36 -9.81
C SER A 49 7.83 6.81 -11.29
N TRP A 50 7.05 6.20 -12.16
CA TRP A 50 6.93 6.62 -13.56
C TRP A 50 6.18 7.95 -13.68
N ALA A 51 5.06 8.12 -12.98
CA ALA A 51 4.23 9.32 -13.00
C ALA A 51 5.01 10.55 -12.50
N GLY A 52 5.70 10.45 -11.36
CA GLY A 52 6.53 11.55 -10.86
C GLY A 52 7.62 11.99 -11.84
N ARG A 53 8.27 11.02 -12.50
CA ARG A 53 9.28 11.29 -13.55
C ARG A 53 8.66 11.88 -14.82
N ARG A 54 7.42 11.52 -15.16
CA ARG A 54 6.69 12.10 -16.31
C ARG A 54 6.34 13.55 -16.04
N VAL A 55 5.84 13.86 -14.84
CA VAL A 55 5.50 15.24 -14.48
C VAL A 55 6.74 16.13 -14.44
N ALA A 56 7.83 15.66 -13.84
CA ALA A 56 9.09 16.40 -13.85
C ALA A 56 9.56 16.72 -15.28
N ARG A 57 9.44 15.77 -16.21
CA ARG A 57 9.77 15.98 -17.64
C ARG A 57 8.83 16.98 -18.33
N VAL A 58 7.54 16.96 -18.01
CA VAL A 58 6.58 17.92 -18.56
C VAL A 58 6.88 19.34 -18.08
N LEU A 59 7.27 19.48 -16.81
CA LEU A 59 7.66 20.78 -16.23
C LEU A 59 8.97 21.30 -16.84
N ASP A 60 9.95 20.43 -17.02
CA ASP A 60 11.21 20.75 -17.72
C ASP A 60 10.96 21.22 -19.16
N ALA A 61 10.09 20.52 -19.91
CA ALA A 61 9.69 20.93 -21.25
C ALA A 61 8.98 22.30 -21.29
N LYS A 62 8.35 22.71 -20.17
CA LYS A 62 7.73 24.03 -20.00
C LYS A 62 8.71 25.10 -19.50
N LYS A 63 10.01 24.79 -19.41
CA LYS A 63 11.06 25.69 -18.89
C LYS A 63 10.83 26.13 -17.45
N VAL A 64 10.16 25.30 -16.65
CA VAL A 64 10.08 25.49 -15.20
C VAL A 64 11.43 25.14 -14.59
N ASP A 65 11.83 25.84 -13.52
CA ASP A 65 13.07 25.56 -12.80
C ASP A 65 13.23 24.05 -12.48
N PRO A 66 14.39 23.43 -12.78
CA PRO A 66 14.61 22.00 -12.56
C PRO A 66 14.43 21.54 -11.10
N THR A 67 14.72 22.42 -10.13
CA THR A 67 14.55 22.11 -8.70
C THR A 67 13.07 22.03 -8.36
N LEU A 68 12.28 23.00 -8.82
CA LEU A 68 10.82 23.01 -8.63
C LEU A 68 10.14 21.85 -9.37
N GLY A 69 10.58 21.53 -10.59
CA GLY A 69 10.10 20.39 -11.35
C GLY A 69 10.32 19.06 -10.63
N ARG A 70 11.50 18.87 -10.02
CA ARG A 70 11.81 17.69 -9.20
C ARG A 70 11.00 17.66 -7.91
N PHE A 71 10.81 18.80 -7.25
CA PHE A 71 10.00 18.91 -6.04
C PHE A 71 8.55 18.45 -6.28
N ILE A 72 7.89 19.00 -7.30
CA ILE A 72 6.52 18.63 -7.68
C ILE A 72 6.45 17.17 -8.09
N GLY A 73 7.40 16.69 -8.90
CA GLY A 73 7.47 15.28 -9.30
C GLY A 73 7.60 14.34 -8.10
N ASN A 74 8.33 14.74 -7.05
CA ASN A 74 8.48 13.96 -5.83
C ASN A 74 7.20 13.97 -4.98
N ILE A 75 6.49 15.11 -4.87
CA ILE A 75 5.17 15.18 -4.21
C ILE A 75 4.21 14.18 -4.86
N ILE A 76 4.11 14.19 -6.18
CA ILE A 76 3.20 13.29 -6.92
C ILE A 76 3.56 11.83 -6.67
N ARG A 77 4.85 11.50 -6.67
CA ARG A 77 5.32 10.15 -6.36
C ARG A 77 4.88 9.73 -4.96
N VAL A 78 5.08 10.57 -3.94
CA VAL A 78 4.72 10.28 -2.55
C VAL A 78 3.21 10.12 -2.40
N VAL A 79 2.41 11.03 -2.96
CA VAL A 79 0.94 10.96 -2.92
C VAL A 79 0.43 9.67 -3.57
N MET A 80 0.96 9.29 -4.74
CA MET A 80 0.57 8.01 -5.36
C MET A 80 1.00 6.80 -4.54
N ILE A 81 2.17 6.82 -3.90
CA ILE A 81 2.59 5.72 -3.00
C ILE A 81 1.62 5.59 -1.83
N ILE A 82 1.16 6.69 -1.24
CA ILE A 82 0.15 6.67 -0.17
C ILE A 82 -1.15 6.01 -0.66
N PHE A 83 -1.65 6.39 -1.83
CA PHE A 83 -2.84 5.75 -2.42
C PHE A 83 -2.64 4.26 -2.69
N VAL A 84 -1.50 3.88 -3.27
CA VAL A 84 -1.16 2.47 -3.52
C VAL A 84 -1.14 1.69 -2.20
N ALA A 85 -0.55 2.25 -1.14
CA ALA A 85 -0.53 1.61 0.18
C ALA A 85 -1.94 1.42 0.75
N ILE A 86 -2.79 2.46 0.71
CA ILE A 86 -4.17 2.38 1.20
C ILE A 86 -4.96 1.32 0.42
N ILE A 87 -4.91 1.33 -0.91
CA ILE A 87 -5.64 0.37 -1.75
C ILE A 87 -5.12 -1.06 -1.50
N THR A 88 -3.80 -1.22 -1.35
CA THR A 88 -3.19 -2.52 -1.05
C THR A 88 -3.69 -3.07 0.29
N LEU A 89 -3.79 -2.22 1.32
CA LEU A 89 -4.37 -2.63 2.61
C LEU A 89 -5.84 -3.02 2.48
N GLY A 90 -6.61 -2.33 1.63
CA GLY A 90 -7.99 -2.71 1.32
C GLY A 90 -8.11 -4.09 0.67
N ASN A 91 -7.17 -4.44 -0.21
CA ASN A 91 -7.11 -5.77 -0.83
C ASN A 91 -6.79 -6.89 0.18
N PHE A 92 -6.14 -6.58 1.31
CA PHE A 92 -5.94 -7.50 2.43
C PHE A 92 -7.17 -7.63 3.35
N GLY A 93 -8.29 -6.98 3.03
CA GLY A 93 -9.50 -6.98 3.85
C GLY A 93 -9.40 -6.07 5.08
N ILE A 94 -8.38 -5.21 5.16
CA ILE A 94 -8.23 -4.24 6.25
C ILE A 94 -9.17 -3.06 5.98
N SER A 95 -9.85 -2.58 7.02
CA SER A 95 -10.70 -1.39 6.90
C SER A 95 -9.85 -0.14 6.62
N ILE A 96 -10.04 0.46 5.44
CA ILE A 96 -9.27 1.62 4.99
C ILE A 96 -9.94 2.96 5.28
N ALA A 97 -11.18 2.98 5.77
CA ALA A 97 -11.92 4.23 6.02
C ALA A 97 -11.18 5.20 6.97
N PRO A 98 -10.58 4.75 8.09
CA PRO A 98 -9.79 5.65 8.95
C PRO A 98 -8.54 6.21 8.25
N LEU A 99 -7.92 5.42 7.36
CA LEU A 99 -6.75 5.85 6.60
C LEU A 99 -7.11 6.92 5.57
N ILE A 100 -8.26 6.77 4.90
CA ILE A 100 -8.79 7.78 3.97
C ILE A 100 -9.13 9.06 4.73
N ALA A 101 -9.75 8.96 5.90
CA ALA A 101 -10.03 10.13 6.74
C ALA A 101 -8.75 10.86 7.17
N LEU A 102 -7.72 10.13 7.61
CA LEU A 102 -6.41 10.68 7.96
C LEU A 102 -5.72 11.33 6.75
N ALA A 103 -5.72 10.67 5.59
CA ALA A 103 -5.14 11.22 4.37
C ALA A 103 -5.85 12.51 3.94
N GLY A 104 -7.18 12.56 4.04
CA GLY A 104 -7.98 13.76 3.78
C GLY A 104 -7.64 14.91 4.73
N ALA A 105 -7.59 14.64 6.03
CA ALA A 105 -7.20 15.63 7.04
C ALA A 105 -5.77 16.17 6.83
N SER A 106 -4.84 15.28 6.45
CA SER A 106 -3.45 15.64 6.15
C SER A 106 -3.35 16.52 4.90
N ALA A 107 -4.11 16.19 3.85
CA ALA A 107 -4.17 16.99 2.62
C ALA A 107 -4.74 18.39 2.88
N PHE A 108 -5.78 18.48 3.71
CA PHE A 108 -6.34 19.75 4.17
C PHE A 108 -5.30 20.58 4.93
N GLY A 109 -4.62 19.98 5.91
CA GLY A 109 -3.56 20.65 6.67
C GLY A 109 -2.38 21.11 5.80
N ALA A 110 -1.91 20.26 4.90
CA ALA A 110 -0.85 20.60 3.95
C ALA A 110 -1.26 21.75 3.02
N THR A 111 -2.51 21.78 2.58
CA THR A 111 -3.04 22.87 1.74
C THR A 111 -3.01 24.19 2.49
N ILE A 112 -3.51 24.23 3.74
CA ILE A 112 -3.49 25.44 4.57
C ILE A 112 -2.06 25.93 4.81
N ALA A 113 -1.11 25.03 5.04
CA ALA A 113 0.29 25.39 5.25
C ALA A 113 0.93 26.09 4.03
N ILE A 114 0.46 25.78 2.81
CA ILE A 114 1.04 26.31 1.56
C ILE A 114 0.36 27.63 1.13
N GLN A 115 -0.82 27.98 1.67
CA GLN A 115 -1.54 29.22 1.33
C GLN A 115 -0.71 30.49 1.58
N GLY A 116 0.02 30.56 2.70
CA GLY A 116 0.84 31.72 3.05
C GLY A 116 1.96 32.00 2.05
N PRO A 117 2.85 31.01 1.79
CA PRO A 117 3.88 31.13 0.77
C PRO A 117 3.31 31.46 -0.62
N LEU A 118 2.24 30.79 -1.06
CA LEU A 118 1.65 31.03 -2.38
C LEU A 118 1.08 32.44 -2.54
N SER A 119 0.41 32.97 -1.51
CA SER A 119 -0.14 34.33 -1.51
C SER A 119 0.95 35.38 -1.71
N ASN A 120 2.11 35.18 -1.08
CA ASN A 120 3.26 36.07 -1.23
C ASN A 120 3.94 35.99 -2.60
N TYR A 121 3.80 34.87 -3.33
CA TYR A 121 4.36 34.72 -4.68
C TYR A 121 3.50 35.37 -5.77
N GLY A 122 2.22 35.67 -5.49
CA GLY A 122 1.29 36.27 -6.45
C GLY A 122 0.99 37.77 -6.23
N ALA A 123 1.51 38.36 -5.16
CA ALA A 123 1.43 39.79 -4.85
C ALA A 123 2.71 40.51 -5.32
#